data_AF-A0AAV5LAX8-F1
#
_entry.id   AF-A0AAV5LAX8-F1
#
_cell.length_a   1.000
_cell.length_b   1.000
_cell.length_c   1.000
_cell.angle_alpha   90.00
_cell.angle_beta   90.00
_cell.angle_gamma   90.00
#
_symmetry.space_group_name_H-M   'P 1'
#
loop_
_entity.id
_entity.type
_entity.pdbx_description
1 polymer ?
#
loop_
_entity_poly.entity_id
_entity_poly.type
_entity_poly.pdbx_seq_one_letter_code
_entity_poly.pdbx_strand_id
1 'polypeptide(L)'
;MQLVNHGVSASLLEKAKKEIQDFFNLPMEEKKKYWQYPGEQEGFGQAFVLSEEQKLDWGDLYFMITLPHHFRKPHLFPKLPLSFRDTLEIYALELKNLAITILTTWKRHLKWKAEKWRNSLTILLRINEVEGLQIKKDGKWVPIKPLPNAFIINIGDVLEVITNGVYRSITHRATINSERERLSIATFYNPKYEGEIGPARSLISQQKPAFFKRLGAEEYFEGLFARRLTEKS
;
A
#
# COMPACT_ATOMS: atom_id res chain seq x y z
N MET A 1 -2.19 -4.39 11.96
CA MET A 1 -1.90 -3.87 13.33
C MET A 1 -1.87 -2.35 13.29
N GLN A 2 -1.96 -1.69 14.44
CA GLN A 2 -1.74 -0.24 14.53
C GLN A 2 -0.37 0.04 15.15
N LEU A 3 0.38 0.96 14.58
CA LEU A 3 1.70 1.34 15.04
C LEU A 3 1.65 2.77 15.58
N VAL A 4 1.89 2.90 16.89
CA VAL A 4 2.05 4.16 17.62
C VAL A 4 3.52 4.35 17.99
N ASN A 5 3.90 5.54 18.45
CA ASN A 5 5.28 5.87 18.83
C ASN A 5 6.30 5.51 17.71
N HIS A 6 5.89 5.71 16.46
CA HIS A 6 6.61 5.29 15.25
C HIS A 6 7.81 6.19 14.88
N GLY A 7 8.07 7.26 15.63
CA GLY A 7 9.19 8.18 15.39
C GLY A 7 8.96 9.22 14.29
N VAL A 8 8.05 8.99 13.34
CA VAL A 8 7.67 10.01 12.33
C VAL A 8 7.05 11.23 13.01
N SER A 9 7.53 12.43 12.65
CA SER A 9 7.10 13.71 13.25
C SER A 9 5.60 13.96 13.09
N ALA A 10 4.94 14.33 14.19
CA ALA A 10 3.54 14.74 14.15
C ALA A 10 3.30 15.94 13.23
N SER A 11 4.20 16.93 13.18
CA SER A 11 4.06 18.09 12.29
C SER A 11 4.11 17.69 10.81
N LEU A 12 4.93 16.69 10.47
CA LEU A 12 4.98 16.12 9.12
C LEU A 12 3.67 15.40 8.78
N LEU A 13 3.11 14.63 9.72
CA LEU A 13 1.83 13.94 9.50
C LEU A 13 0.70 14.94 9.29
N GLU A 14 0.59 15.97 10.14
CA GLU A 14 -0.44 17.00 9.98
C GLU A 14 -0.27 17.77 8.68
N LYS A 15 0.96 18.10 8.29
CA LYS A 15 1.22 18.72 6.99
C LYS A 15 0.82 17.81 5.84
N ALA A 16 1.22 16.53 5.86
CA ALA A 16 0.85 15.57 4.83
C ALA A 16 -0.67 15.42 4.71
N LYS A 17 -1.39 15.34 5.84
CA LYS A 17 -2.86 15.30 5.87
C LYS A 17 -3.47 16.52 5.18
N LYS A 18 -2.99 17.71 5.55
CA LYS A 18 -3.47 18.97 4.98
C LYS A 18 -3.22 19.04 3.48
N GLU A 19 -1.99 18.79 3.03
CA GLU A 19 -1.63 18.88 1.60
C GLU A 19 -2.42 17.88 0.74
N ILE A 20 -2.68 16.67 1.25
CA ILE A 20 -3.52 15.68 0.57
C ILE A 20 -4.98 16.14 0.51
N GLN A 21 -5.53 16.64 1.61
CA GLN A 21 -6.89 17.18 1.63
C GLN A 21 -7.03 18.35 0.64
N ASP A 22 -6.09 19.28 0.65
CA ASP A 22 -6.07 20.44 -0.25
C ASP A 22 -5.97 19.99 -1.72
N PHE A 23 -5.14 18.99 -2.01
CA PHE A 23 -5.03 18.42 -3.36
C PHE A 23 -6.36 17.85 -3.87
N PHE A 24 -7.08 17.08 -3.05
CA PHE A 24 -8.37 16.52 -3.46
C PHE A 24 -9.47 17.57 -3.56
N ASN A 25 -9.35 18.68 -2.81
CA ASN A 25 -10.25 19.84 -2.88
C ASN A 25 -9.99 20.74 -4.10
N LEU A 26 -8.90 20.52 -4.87
CA LEU A 26 -8.67 21.26 -6.11
C LEU A 26 -9.83 21.08 -7.10
N PRO A 27 -10.13 22.10 -7.92
CA PRO A 27 -11.07 21.97 -9.03
C PRO A 27 -10.69 20.81 -9.96
N MET A 28 -11.68 20.22 -10.64
CA MET A 28 -11.42 19.07 -11.51
C MET A 28 -10.47 19.43 -12.66
N GLU A 29 -10.51 20.67 -13.15
CA GLU A 29 -9.63 21.23 -14.17
C GLU A 29 -8.15 21.18 -13.75
N GLU A 30 -7.89 21.43 -12.46
CA GLU A 30 -6.55 21.34 -11.88
C GLU A 30 -6.15 19.87 -11.67
N LYS A 31 -7.07 19.01 -11.22
CA LYS A 31 -6.81 17.57 -11.03
C LYS A 31 -6.57 16.83 -12.36
N LYS A 32 -7.19 17.27 -13.45
CA LYS A 32 -6.96 16.74 -14.82
C LYS A 32 -5.52 16.87 -15.29
N LYS A 33 -4.72 17.78 -14.71
CA LYS A 33 -3.28 17.91 -15.03
C LYS A 33 -2.47 16.67 -14.65
N TYR A 34 -3.04 15.81 -13.79
CA TYR A 34 -2.42 14.60 -13.31
C TYR A 34 -3.16 13.32 -13.74
N TRP A 35 -4.05 13.41 -14.73
CA TRP A 35 -4.88 12.29 -15.17
C TRP A 35 -4.04 11.08 -15.61
N GLN A 36 -4.53 9.87 -15.33
CA GLN A 36 -3.95 8.64 -15.86
C GLN A 36 -4.00 8.63 -17.40
N TYR A 37 -2.89 8.32 -18.06
CA TYR A 37 -2.88 8.10 -19.50
C TYR A 37 -3.30 6.67 -19.86
N PRO A 38 -3.88 6.43 -21.06
CA PRO A 38 -4.19 5.07 -21.51
C PRO A 38 -2.96 4.16 -21.43
N GLY A 39 -3.11 3.01 -20.74
CA GLY A 39 -2.02 2.06 -20.49
C GLY A 39 -1.13 2.39 -19.30
N GLU A 40 -1.30 3.55 -18.65
CA GLU A 40 -0.60 3.92 -17.42
C GLU A 40 -1.50 3.72 -16.19
N GLN A 41 -0.93 3.24 -15.09
CA GLN A 41 -1.64 3.04 -13.83
C GLN A 41 -1.47 4.24 -12.86
N GLU A 42 -0.47 5.09 -13.09
CA GLU A 42 -0.15 6.23 -12.24
C GLU A 42 -0.88 7.49 -12.69
N GLY A 43 -1.27 8.33 -11.74
CA GLY A 43 -2.05 9.55 -11.94
C GLY A 43 -3.34 9.57 -11.11
N PHE A 44 -4.16 10.57 -11.40
CA PHE A 44 -5.51 10.76 -10.89
C PHE A 44 -6.49 9.97 -11.76
N GLY A 45 -7.30 9.11 -11.14
CA GLY A 45 -8.29 8.29 -11.83
C GLY A 45 -8.77 7.13 -10.97
N GLN A 46 -9.24 6.08 -11.63
CA GLN A 46 -9.74 4.87 -10.97
C GLN A 46 -8.67 3.79 -10.90
N ALA A 47 -8.73 2.94 -9.88
CA ALA A 47 -7.76 1.88 -9.70
C ALA A 47 -8.09 0.68 -10.62
N PHE A 48 -7.21 0.41 -11.60
CA PHE A 48 -7.24 -0.84 -12.38
C PHE A 48 -8.57 -1.06 -13.14
N VAL A 49 -9.00 -0.08 -13.94
CA VAL A 49 -10.14 -0.23 -14.87
C VAL A 49 -9.67 -0.96 -16.12
N LEU A 50 -10.26 -2.12 -16.40
CA LEU A 50 -9.76 -3.04 -17.43
C LEU A 50 -10.85 -3.58 -18.36
N SER A 51 -12.14 -3.42 -18.03
CA SER A 51 -13.27 -3.67 -18.94
C SER A 51 -14.45 -2.73 -18.67
N GLU A 52 -15.39 -2.64 -19.60
CA GLU A 52 -16.57 -1.77 -19.49
C GLU A 52 -17.61 -2.29 -18.49
N GLU A 53 -17.66 -3.61 -18.26
CA GLU A 53 -18.61 -4.29 -17.37
C GLU A 53 -18.11 -4.37 -15.92
N GLN A 54 -16.88 -3.90 -15.66
CA GLN A 54 -16.26 -4.00 -14.36
C GLN A 54 -16.97 -3.11 -13.32
N LYS A 55 -17.31 -3.67 -12.15
CA LYS A 55 -17.77 -2.87 -11.02
C LYS A 55 -16.66 -1.93 -10.54
N LEU A 56 -16.97 -0.65 -10.48
CA LEU A 56 -16.05 0.38 -10.03
C LEU A 56 -16.22 0.66 -8.53
N ASP A 57 -15.10 0.98 -7.89
CA ASP A 57 -15.10 1.38 -6.50
C ASP A 57 -15.64 2.81 -6.37
N TRP A 58 -16.41 3.09 -5.32
CA TRP A 58 -16.88 4.44 -5.05
C TRP A 58 -15.76 5.26 -4.37
N GLY A 59 -14.91 5.89 -5.17
CA GLY A 59 -13.90 6.84 -4.70
C GLY A 59 -12.86 7.18 -5.76
N ASP A 60 -12.27 8.37 -5.67
CA ASP A 60 -11.17 8.78 -6.54
C ASP A 60 -9.83 8.28 -6.00
N LEU A 61 -8.89 7.94 -6.89
CA LEU A 61 -7.53 7.55 -6.54
C LEU A 61 -6.51 8.50 -7.20
N TYR A 62 -5.51 8.89 -6.42
CA TYR A 62 -4.25 9.37 -6.96
C TYR A 62 -3.16 8.36 -6.63
N PHE A 63 -2.58 7.72 -7.65
CA PHE A 63 -1.54 6.71 -7.48
C PHE A 63 -0.25 7.16 -8.14
N MET A 64 0.88 6.94 -7.46
CA MET A 64 2.19 7.11 -8.08
C MET A 64 3.30 6.35 -7.35
N ILE A 65 4.37 6.09 -8.08
CA ILE A 65 5.62 5.58 -7.54
C ILE A 65 6.43 6.75 -6.98
N THR A 66 6.74 6.70 -5.68
CA THR A 66 7.56 7.71 -5.00
C THR A 66 9.04 7.36 -4.96
N LEU A 67 9.37 6.06 -4.91
CA LEU A 67 10.74 5.56 -4.81
C LEU A 67 10.93 4.25 -5.60
N PRO A 68 12.14 4.01 -6.14
CA PRO A 68 13.25 4.96 -6.31
C PRO A 68 12.94 6.08 -7.33
N HIS A 69 13.70 7.19 -7.27
CA HIS A 69 13.41 8.40 -8.06
C HIS A 69 13.38 8.19 -9.57
N HIS A 70 14.19 7.26 -10.11
CA HIS A 70 14.24 6.99 -11.55
C HIS A 70 12.98 6.30 -12.10
N PHE A 71 12.10 5.77 -11.25
CA PHE A 71 10.79 5.29 -11.67
C PHE A 71 9.69 6.36 -11.59
N ARG A 72 9.98 7.55 -11.05
CA ARG A 72 8.98 8.63 -10.98
C ARG A 72 8.64 9.10 -12.39
N LYS A 73 7.35 9.16 -12.69
CA LYS A 73 6.87 9.73 -13.95
C LYS A 73 7.18 11.24 -14.00
N PRO A 74 7.86 11.73 -15.05
CA PRO A 74 8.26 13.14 -15.16
C PRO A 74 7.06 14.08 -15.32
N HIS A 75 5.89 13.56 -15.72
CA HIS A 75 4.67 14.33 -15.88
C HIS A 75 3.78 14.38 -14.63
N LEU A 76 4.12 13.66 -13.56
CA LEU A 76 3.33 13.61 -12.31
C LEU A 76 4.03 14.38 -11.19
N PHE A 77 5.13 13.84 -10.65
CA PHE A 77 5.77 14.37 -9.43
C PHE A 77 6.19 15.83 -9.54
N PRO A 78 6.85 16.28 -10.63
CA PRO A 78 7.29 17.67 -10.75
C PRO A 78 6.15 18.68 -10.87
N LYS A 79 4.95 18.24 -11.29
CA LYS A 79 3.78 19.11 -11.47
C LYS A 79 2.98 19.33 -10.19
N LEU A 80 3.22 18.53 -9.14
CA LEU A 80 2.55 18.71 -7.86
C LEU A 80 2.83 20.11 -7.29
N PRO A 81 1.88 20.71 -6.55
CA PRO A 81 2.13 21.95 -5.82
C PRO A 81 3.40 21.82 -4.97
N LEU A 82 4.25 22.86 -4.98
CA LEU A 82 5.59 22.79 -4.38
C LEU A 82 5.56 22.31 -2.92
N SER A 83 4.68 22.88 -2.09
CA SER A 83 4.56 22.48 -0.68
C SER A 83 4.13 21.02 -0.52
N PHE A 84 3.18 20.55 -1.35
CA PHE A 84 2.75 19.16 -1.33
C PHE A 84 3.88 18.23 -1.77
N ARG A 85 4.58 18.58 -2.84
CA ARG A 85 5.72 17.81 -3.37
C ARG A 85 6.80 17.63 -2.31
N ASP A 86 7.26 18.72 -1.70
CA ASP A 86 8.33 18.68 -0.69
C ASP A 86 7.89 17.89 0.55
N THR A 87 6.63 18.03 0.95
CA THR A 87 6.04 17.25 2.05
C THR A 87 6.01 15.76 1.72
N LEU A 88 5.61 15.40 0.50
CA LEU A 88 5.56 14.02 0.03
C LEU A 88 6.95 13.39 -0.09
N GLU A 89 7.98 14.17 -0.45
CA GLU A 89 9.37 13.69 -0.44
C GLU A 89 9.82 13.28 0.96
N ILE A 90 9.64 14.18 1.94
CA ILE A 90 10.04 13.92 3.33
C ILE A 90 9.22 12.75 3.89
N TYR A 91 7.90 12.74 3.66
CA TYR A 91 7.01 11.67 4.09
C TYR A 91 7.41 10.29 3.51
N ALA A 92 7.75 10.23 2.22
CA ALA A 92 8.16 8.97 1.59
C ALA A 92 9.49 8.44 2.16
N LEU A 93 10.43 9.32 2.49
CA LEU A 93 11.70 8.93 3.11
C LEU A 93 11.53 8.45 4.55
N GLU A 94 10.74 9.18 5.36
CA GLU A 94 10.40 8.77 6.73
C GLU A 94 9.72 7.41 6.77
N LEU A 95 8.72 7.19 5.90
CA LEU A 95 8.05 5.91 5.83
C LEU A 95 8.97 4.79 5.31
N LYS A 96 9.91 5.10 4.41
CA LYS A 96 10.91 4.10 3.97
C LYS A 96 11.76 3.63 5.14
N ASN A 97 12.24 4.55 5.97
CA ASN A 97 13.02 4.22 7.16
C ASN A 97 12.19 3.41 8.17
N LEU A 98 10.93 3.79 8.36
CA LEU A 98 9.99 3.05 9.19
C LEU A 98 9.75 1.63 8.68
N ALA A 99 9.50 1.47 7.37
CA ALA A 99 9.31 0.17 6.74
C ALA A 99 10.55 -0.73 6.91
N ILE A 100 11.76 -0.19 6.70
CA ILE A 100 13.01 -0.92 6.93
C ILE A 100 13.13 -1.38 8.39
N THR A 101 12.76 -0.53 9.34
CA THR A 101 12.80 -0.84 10.78
C THR A 101 11.83 -1.97 11.13
N ILE A 102 10.58 -1.90 10.65
CA ILE A 102 9.55 -2.93 10.86
C ILE A 102 10.03 -4.28 10.29
N LEU A 103 10.44 -4.27 9.01
CA LEU A 103 10.87 -5.48 8.31
C LEU A 103 12.14 -6.10 8.92
N THR A 104 13.09 -5.27 9.37
CA THR A 104 14.30 -5.73 10.07
C THR A 104 13.96 -6.39 11.40
N THR A 105 13.03 -5.81 12.16
CA THR A 105 12.58 -6.38 13.43
C THR A 105 11.90 -7.73 13.22
N TRP A 106 11.00 -7.83 12.25
CA TRP A 106 10.34 -9.08 11.88
C TRP A 106 11.31 -10.14 11.37
N LYS A 107 12.30 -9.76 10.56
CA LYS A 107 13.35 -10.68 10.08
C LYS A 107 14.13 -11.29 11.25
N ARG A 108 14.53 -10.48 12.23
CA ARG A 108 15.21 -10.96 13.44
C ARG A 108 14.34 -11.91 14.26
N HIS A 109 13.08 -11.55 14.46
CA HIS A 109 12.13 -12.38 15.21
C HIS A 109 11.96 -13.78 14.57
N LEU A 110 11.88 -13.83 13.23
CA LEU A 110 11.78 -15.09 12.49
C LEU A 110 13.10 -15.84 12.32
N LYS A 111 14.23 -15.31 12.83
CA LYS A 111 15.58 -15.82 12.55
C LYS A 111 15.81 -16.04 11.04
N TRP A 112 15.21 -15.17 10.23
CA TRP A 112 15.19 -15.31 8.79
C TRP A 112 16.54 -14.87 8.19
N LYS A 113 17.26 -15.83 7.59
CA LYS A 113 18.63 -15.64 7.10
C LYS A 113 18.76 -15.20 5.63
N ALA A 114 17.70 -14.76 4.94
CA ALA A 114 17.83 -14.41 3.51
C ALA A 114 18.65 -13.14 3.26
N GLU A 115 19.33 -13.14 2.12
CA GLU A 115 20.25 -12.10 1.66
C GLU A 115 19.56 -10.94 0.93
N LYS A 116 18.37 -11.16 0.34
CA LYS A 116 17.66 -10.15 -0.46
C LYS A 116 16.25 -9.87 0.10
N TRP A 117 15.91 -8.59 0.23
CA TRP A 117 14.61 -8.11 0.67
C TRP A 117 13.60 -8.15 -0.47
N ARG A 118 12.52 -8.92 -0.33
CA ARG A 118 11.43 -9.01 -1.31
C ARG A 118 10.07 -9.03 -0.61
N ASN A 119 9.67 -7.96 0.07
CA ASN A 119 8.47 -8.00 0.91
C ASN A 119 7.37 -7.10 0.37
N SER A 120 6.12 -7.45 0.69
CA SER A 120 4.97 -6.56 0.53
C SER A 120 4.51 -6.09 1.92
N LEU A 121 4.65 -4.78 2.19
CA LEU A 121 4.19 -4.11 3.40
C LEU A 121 3.41 -2.87 3.00
N THR A 122 2.24 -2.67 3.60
CA THR A 122 1.47 -1.43 3.46
C THR A 122 1.50 -0.65 4.76
N ILE A 123 1.83 0.64 4.67
CA ILE A 123 1.69 1.61 5.76
C ILE A 123 0.58 2.57 5.36
N LEU A 124 -0.53 2.55 6.09
CA LEU A 124 -1.72 3.35 5.82
C LEU A 124 -1.86 4.44 6.88
N LEU A 125 -1.99 5.69 6.42
CA LEU A 125 -2.36 6.84 7.25
C LEU A 125 -3.79 7.27 6.93
N ARG A 126 -4.61 7.41 7.98
CA ARG A 126 -5.92 8.05 7.86
C ARG A 126 -5.74 9.57 7.83
N ILE A 127 -6.38 10.24 6.87
CA ILE A 127 -6.23 11.69 6.67
C ILE A 127 -7.24 12.48 7.52
N ASN A 128 -8.51 12.11 7.51
CA ASN A 128 -9.57 12.75 8.27
C ASN A 128 -10.21 11.79 9.29
N GLU A 129 -11.14 12.23 10.13
CA GLU A 129 -11.65 11.40 11.24
C GLU A 129 -12.69 10.34 10.85
N VAL A 130 -12.94 10.16 9.56
CA VAL A 130 -14.02 9.29 9.08
C VAL A 130 -13.58 7.81 9.08
N GLU A 131 -14.39 6.97 9.73
CA GLU A 131 -14.19 5.52 9.75
C GLU A 131 -14.52 4.90 8.38
N GLY A 132 -14.07 3.65 8.15
CA GLY A 132 -14.45 2.93 6.93
C GLY A 132 -13.60 1.71 6.61
N LEU A 133 -12.40 1.60 7.19
CA LEU A 133 -11.57 0.39 7.00
C LEU A 133 -12.15 -0.78 7.80
N GLN A 134 -12.33 -1.91 7.13
CA GLN A 134 -12.72 -3.18 7.74
C GLN A 134 -11.75 -4.28 7.35
N ILE A 135 -11.49 -5.21 8.26
CA ILE A 135 -10.73 -6.45 7.99
C ILE A 135 -11.64 -7.66 8.12
N LYS A 136 -11.35 -8.73 7.38
CA LYS A 136 -12.06 -10.01 7.53
C LYS A 136 -11.33 -10.87 8.56
N LYS A 137 -11.99 -11.16 9.67
CA LYS A 137 -11.48 -12.01 10.76
C LYS A 137 -12.53 -13.06 11.09
N ASP A 138 -12.15 -14.33 11.08
CA ASP A 138 -13.03 -15.47 11.40
C ASP A 138 -14.35 -15.45 10.59
N GLY A 139 -14.24 -15.12 9.30
CA GLY A 139 -15.38 -15.00 8.37
C GLY A 139 -16.19 -13.71 8.51
N LYS A 140 -15.95 -12.88 9.53
CA LYS A 140 -16.71 -11.65 9.82
C LYS A 140 -15.91 -10.39 9.46
N TRP A 141 -16.62 -9.35 9.00
CA TRP A 141 -16.03 -8.03 8.80
C TRP A 141 -15.94 -7.29 10.13
N VAL A 142 -14.74 -6.83 10.50
CA VAL A 142 -14.46 -6.12 11.74
C VAL A 142 -13.95 -4.72 11.41
N PRO A 143 -14.57 -3.65 11.93
CA PRO A 143 -14.09 -2.29 11.71
C PRO A 143 -12.77 -2.03 12.44
N ILE A 144 -11.91 -1.23 11.80
CA ILE A 144 -10.68 -0.71 12.42
C ILE A 144 -10.91 0.74 12.81
N LYS A 145 -10.84 1.01 14.12
CA LYS A 145 -10.84 2.37 14.68
C LYS A 145 -9.39 2.85 14.85
N PRO A 146 -8.90 3.74 13.99
CA PRO A 146 -7.50 4.14 14.04
C PRO A 146 -7.23 4.96 15.29
N LEU A 147 -6.15 4.65 16.00
CA LEU A 147 -5.67 5.45 17.11
C LEU A 147 -5.16 6.82 16.57
N PRO A 148 -5.27 7.89 17.37
CA PRO A 148 -4.62 9.15 17.05
C PRO A 148 -3.12 8.94 16.81
N ASN A 149 -2.57 9.61 15.80
CA ASN A 149 -1.15 9.52 15.44
C ASN A 149 -0.63 8.08 15.28
N ALA A 150 -1.44 7.22 14.64
CA ALA A 150 -1.06 5.86 14.36
C ALA A 150 -1.12 5.56 12.87
N PHE A 151 -0.19 4.70 12.43
CA PHE A 151 -0.28 4.05 11.14
C PHE A 151 -0.97 2.70 11.28
N ILE A 152 -1.72 2.31 10.25
CA ILE A 152 -2.18 0.95 10.09
C ILE A 152 -1.18 0.20 9.22
N ILE A 153 -0.61 -0.86 9.77
CA ILE A 153 0.36 -1.71 9.09
C ILE A 153 -0.35 -2.98 8.63
N ASN A 154 -0.28 -3.24 7.33
CA ASN A 154 -0.79 -4.47 6.72
C ASN A 154 0.33 -5.26 6.03
N ILE A 155 0.23 -6.58 6.14
CA ILE A 155 1.14 -7.54 5.54
C ILE A 155 0.54 -7.92 4.19
N GLY A 156 1.34 -7.80 3.13
CA GLY A 156 0.92 -8.23 1.79
C GLY A 156 1.28 -9.69 1.53
N ASP A 157 0.61 -10.27 0.54
CA ASP A 157 0.68 -11.68 0.17
C ASP A 157 2.12 -12.18 -0.07
N VAL A 158 2.99 -11.35 -0.68
CA VAL A 158 4.40 -11.71 -0.89
C VAL A 158 5.11 -12.02 0.43
N LEU A 159 4.85 -11.23 1.48
CA LEU A 159 5.47 -11.45 2.79
C LEU A 159 4.87 -12.68 3.48
N GLU A 160 3.58 -12.97 3.29
CA GLU A 160 2.98 -14.22 3.75
C GLU A 160 3.65 -15.45 3.11
N VAL A 161 3.80 -15.43 1.78
CA VAL A 161 4.46 -16.51 1.02
C VAL A 161 5.88 -16.73 1.53
N ILE A 162 6.67 -15.66 1.66
CA ILE A 162 8.08 -15.78 2.08
C ILE A 162 8.20 -16.27 3.51
N THR A 163 7.29 -15.86 4.40
CA THR A 163 7.29 -16.33 5.78
C THR A 163 6.67 -17.71 5.95
N ASN A 164 6.31 -18.37 4.85
CA ASN A 164 5.65 -19.67 4.85
C ASN A 164 4.40 -19.67 5.75
N GLY A 165 3.61 -18.59 5.67
CA GLY A 165 2.36 -18.43 6.41
C GLY A 165 2.49 -18.10 7.90
N VAL A 166 3.70 -17.77 8.40
CA VAL A 166 3.83 -17.27 9.79
C VAL A 166 3.12 -15.93 9.93
N TYR A 167 3.35 -15.02 8.98
CA TYR A 167 2.60 -13.79 8.89
C TYR A 167 1.52 -13.92 7.83
N ARG A 168 0.31 -13.45 8.15
CA ARG A 168 -0.85 -13.58 7.28
C ARG A 168 -1.20 -12.24 6.65
N SER A 169 -1.45 -12.27 5.35
CA SER A 169 -2.14 -11.23 4.61
C SER A 169 -3.64 -11.33 4.91
N ILE A 170 -4.22 -10.23 5.38
CA ILE A 170 -5.62 -10.21 5.81
C ILE A 170 -6.45 -9.49 4.76
N THR A 171 -7.53 -10.13 4.31
CA THR A 171 -8.54 -9.49 3.45
C THR A 171 -9.12 -8.27 4.14
N HIS A 172 -9.16 -7.15 3.43
CA HIS A 172 -9.64 -5.88 3.96
C HIS A 172 -10.43 -5.12 2.90
N ARG A 173 -11.31 -4.21 3.33
CA ARG A 173 -12.09 -3.33 2.46
C ARG A 173 -12.23 -1.94 3.06
N ALA A 174 -12.45 -0.95 2.22
CA ALA A 174 -12.94 0.36 2.63
C ALA A 174 -14.45 0.42 2.36
N THR A 175 -15.21 0.92 3.33
CA THR A 175 -16.65 1.16 3.24
C THR A 175 -16.90 2.66 3.12
N ILE A 176 -18.00 3.01 2.46
CA ILE A 176 -18.47 4.39 2.30
C ILE A 176 -19.61 4.67 3.28
N ASN A 177 -19.91 5.96 3.45
CA ASN A 177 -21.06 6.45 4.19
C ASN A 177 -21.69 7.62 3.41
N SER A 178 -22.91 8.03 3.77
CA SER A 178 -23.66 9.09 3.08
C SER A 178 -23.43 10.50 3.64
N GLU A 179 -22.62 10.65 4.69
CA GLU A 179 -22.52 11.90 5.45
C GLU A 179 -21.23 12.66 5.17
N ARG A 180 -20.09 11.96 5.16
CA ARG A 180 -18.75 12.56 5.11
C ARG A 180 -17.80 11.75 4.25
N GLU A 181 -16.98 12.46 3.47
CA GLU A 181 -15.90 11.89 2.69
C GLU A 181 -14.82 11.28 3.57
N ARG A 182 -14.16 10.21 3.10
CA ARG A 182 -13.06 9.56 3.81
C ARG A 182 -11.80 9.66 2.97
N LEU A 183 -10.73 10.22 3.55
CA LEU A 183 -9.41 10.28 2.90
C LEU A 183 -8.39 9.41 3.64
N SER A 184 -7.55 8.73 2.88
CA SER A 184 -6.41 7.96 3.40
C SER A 184 -5.29 7.88 2.37
N ILE A 185 -4.04 7.81 2.84
CA ILE A 185 -2.88 7.52 1.98
C ILE A 185 -2.28 6.17 2.38
N ALA A 186 -2.15 5.28 1.40
CA ALA A 186 -1.51 3.99 1.55
C ALA A 186 -0.15 4.01 0.84
N THR A 187 0.92 3.71 1.58
CA THR A 187 2.27 3.57 1.04
C THR A 187 2.64 2.10 0.97
N PHE A 188 2.94 1.62 -0.24
CA PHE A 188 3.24 0.24 -0.52
C PHE A 188 4.75 0.04 -0.71
N TYR A 189 5.32 -0.89 0.04
CA TYR A 189 6.69 -1.37 -0.13
C TYR A 189 6.62 -2.74 -0.76
N ASN A 190 6.88 -2.83 -2.05
CA ASN A 190 6.82 -4.06 -2.82
C ASN A 190 8.23 -4.52 -3.22
N PRO A 191 8.43 -5.84 -3.49
CA PRO A 191 9.66 -6.30 -4.12
C PRO A 191 9.82 -5.67 -5.50
N LYS A 192 11.06 -5.67 -6.02
CA LYS A 192 11.27 -5.49 -7.46
C LYS A 192 10.51 -6.58 -8.23
N TYR A 193 10.03 -6.27 -9.43
CA TYR A 193 9.38 -7.22 -10.35
C TYR A 193 10.33 -8.32 -10.87
N GLU A 194 11.56 -8.38 -10.38
CA GLU A 194 12.59 -9.31 -10.81
C GLU A 194 12.89 -10.40 -9.77
N GLY A 195 13.05 -11.61 -10.31
CA GLY A 195 13.47 -12.80 -9.61
C GLY A 195 12.30 -13.62 -9.11
N GLU A 196 12.39 -14.13 -7.90
CA GLU A 196 11.58 -15.26 -7.44
C GLU A 196 10.92 -14.98 -6.09
N ILE A 197 9.66 -15.39 -5.96
CA ILE A 197 8.84 -15.30 -4.76
C ILE A 197 8.55 -16.72 -4.29
N GLY A 198 8.85 -17.01 -3.03
CA GLY A 198 8.59 -18.32 -2.43
C GLY A 198 9.05 -18.37 -0.98
N PRO A 199 8.67 -19.41 -0.22
CA PRO A 199 9.06 -19.55 1.18
C PRO A 199 10.57 -19.45 1.38
N ALA A 200 11.00 -18.68 2.38
CA ALA A 200 12.40 -18.59 2.74
C ALA A 200 12.91 -19.97 3.19
N ARG A 201 14.05 -20.41 2.64
CA ARG A 201 14.60 -21.74 2.93
C ARG A 201 14.81 -21.99 4.43
N SER A 202 15.20 -20.96 5.18
CA SER A 202 15.38 -21.04 6.64
C SER A 202 14.08 -21.19 7.44
N LEU A 203 12.91 -21.03 6.81
CA LEU A 203 11.59 -21.16 7.43
C LEU A 203 10.86 -22.44 6.98
N ILE A 204 11.56 -23.31 6.25
CA ILE A 204 11.09 -24.63 5.84
C ILE A 204 11.84 -25.67 6.68
N SER A 205 11.13 -26.68 7.17
CA SER A 205 11.68 -27.82 7.90
C SER A 205 10.85 -29.07 7.65
N GLN A 206 11.26 -30.23 8.16
CA GLN A 206 10.43 -31.44 8.10
C GLN A 206 9.10 -31.25 8.82
N GLN A 207 9.09 -30.53 9.94
CA GLN A 207 7.89 -30.24 10.73
C GLN A 207 7.03 -29.12 10.12
N LYS A 208 7.63 -28.28 9.26
CA LYS A 208 6.95 -27.20 8.56
C LYS A 208 7.38 -27.17 7.08
N PRO A 209 6.77 -28.03 6.23
CA PRO A 209 7.08 -28.04 4.80
C PRO A 209 6.66 -26.73 4.12
N ALA A 210 7.08 -26.55 2.87
CA ALA A 210 6.66 -25.40 2.09
C ALA A 210 5.16 -25.46 1.79
N PHE A 211 4.39 -24.47 2.27
CA PHE A 211 2.95 -24.35 2.00
C PHE A 211 2.64 -23.54 0.74
N PHE A 212 3.63 -22.83 0.21
CA PHE A 212 3.50 -22.01 -0.99
C PHE A 212 4.46 -22.48 -2.07
N LYS A 213 3.99 -22.40 -3.32
CA LYS A 213 4.83 -22.61 -4.50
C LYS A 213 5.81 -21.45 -4.67
N ARG A 214 6.90 -21.74 -5.37
CA ARG A 214 7.93 -20.80 -5.74
C ARG A 214 7.67 -20.38 -7.19
N LEU A 215 7.56 -19.08 -7.45
CA LEU A 215 7.15 -18.50 -8.74
C LEU A 215 8.05 -17.33 -9.13
N GLY A 216 8.07 -16.98 -10.40
CA GLY A 216 8.67 -15.73 -10.86
C GLY A 216 7.92 -14.52 -10.28
N ALA A 217 8.62 -13.44 -9.96
CA ALA A 217 7.99 -12.22 -9.46
C ALA A 217 7.04 -11.60 -10.50
N GLU A 218 7.47 -11.58 -11.77
CA GLU A 218 6.64 -11.16 -12.91
C GLU A 218 5.37 -12.01 -13.03
N GLU A 219 5.52 -13.33 -13.13
CA GLU A 219 4.41 -14.29 -13.17
C GLU A 219 3.42 -14.10 -11.99
N TYR A 220 3.94 -13.88 -10.78
CA TYR A 220 3.12 -13.64 -9.61
C TYR A 220 2.30 -12.35 -9.74
N PHE A 221 2.91 -11.25 -10.18
CA PHE A 221 2.21 -9.97 -10.29
C PHE A 221 1.21 -9.95 -11.46
N GLU A 222 1.55 -10.53 -12.60
CA GLU A 222 0.61 -10.71 -13.73
C GLU A 222 -0.63 -11.50 -13.28
N GLY A 223 -0.43 -12.61 -12.57
CA GLY A 223 -1.52 -13.40 -12.01
C GLY A 223 -2.37 -12.64 -10.99
N LEU A 224 -1.74 -11.80 -10.14
CA LEU A 224 -2.46 -10.96 -9.17
C LEU A 224 -3.38 -9.94 -9.86
N PHE A 225 -2.87 -9.26 -10.90
CA PHE A 225 -3.67 -8.30 -11.66
C PHE A 225 -4.80 -8.99 -12.43
N ALA A 226 -4.52 -10.17 -13.02
CA ALA A 226 -5.53 -10.96 -13.70
C ALA A 226 -6.67 -11.45 -12.78
N ARG A 227 -6.39 -11.80 -11.51
CA ARG A 227 -7.43 -12.20 -10.55
C ARG A 227 -8.28 -11.05 -10.04
N ARG A 228 -7.70 -9.87 -9.88
CA ARG A 228 -8.46 -8.67 -9.47
C ARG A 228 -9.54 -8.27 -10.49
N LEU A 229 -9.40 -8.69 -11.74
CA LEU A 229 -10.45 -8.57 -12.75
C LEU A 229 -11.69 -9.40 -12.39
N THR A 230 -11.47 -10.65 -11.99
CA THR A 230 -12.54 -11.64 -11.83
C THR A 230 -13.23 -11.54 -10.46
N GLU A 231 -12.49 -11.14 -9.42
CA GLU A 231 -12.99 -11.08 -8.04
C GLU A 231 -13.70 -9.77 -7.68
N LYS A 232 -13.72 -8.77 -8.57
CA LYS A 232 -14.57 -7.57 -8.42
C LYS A 232 -16.05 -7.82 -8.78
N SER A 233 -16.46 -9.08 -8.91
CA SER A 233 -17.83 -9.50 -9.25
C SER A 233 -18.82 -9.36 -8.09
#